data_AF-A0A918P1I6-F1
#
_entry.id   AF-A0A918P1I6-F1
#
_cell.length_a   1.000
_cell.length_b   1.000
_cell.length_c   1.000
_cell.angle_alpha   90.00
_cell.angle_beta   90.00
_cell.angle_gamma   90.00
#
_symmetry.space_group_name_H-M   'P 1'
#
loop_
_entity.id
_entity.type
_entity.pdbx_description
1 polymer ?
#
loop_
_entity_poly.entity_id
_entity_poly.type
_entity_poly.pdbx_seq_one_letter_code
_entity_poly.pdbx_strand_id
1 'polypeptide(L)' 'MTSGAPECAALAEGLRAVRARTGPSLVALAERTAYSKSSWERYLNGKKPVPRQAVEALCATAGMVSCGVV' A
#
# COMPACT_ATOMS: atom_id res chain seq x y z
N MET A 1 0.29 -18.60 -17.39
CA MET A 1 1.36 -18.25 -16.43
C MET A 1 1.52 -16.73 -16.44
N THR A 2 0.59 -15.98 -15.84
CA THR A 2 0.87 -15.26 -14.60
C THR A 2 -0.40 -15.26 -13.74
N SER A 3 -0.44 -16.19 -12.79
CA SER A 3 -1.45 -16.20 -11.74
C SER A 3 -1.11 -15.09 -10.74
N GLY A 4 -1.25 -13.82 -11.12
CA GLY A 4 -0.86 -12.66 -10.29
C GLY A 4 -1.80 -12.38 -9.10
N ALA A 5 -2.61 -13.35 -8.69
CA ALA A 5 -3.70 -13.17 -7.73
C ALA A 5 -3.32 -13.39 -6.24
N PRO A 6 -2.36 -14.25 -5.84
CA PRO A 6 -2.01 -14.40 -4.43
C PRO A 6 -0.97 -13.38 -3.95
N GLU A 7 0.04 -13.02 -4.76
CA GLU A 7 1.10 -12.11 -4.33
C GLU A 7 0.58 -10.67 -4.21
N CYS A 8 -0.30 -10.26 -5.13
CA CYS A 8 -0.98 -8.96 -5.05
C CYS A 8 -1.91 -8.90 -3.83
N ALA A 9 -2.58 -10.00 -3.50
CA ALA A 9 -3.44 -10.09 -2.32
C ALA A 9 -2.63 -10.08 -1.02
N ALA A 10 -1.54 -10.85 -0.94
CA ALA A 10 -0.66 -10.87 0.22
C ALA A 10 0.01 -9.50 0.47
N LEU A 11 0.48 -8.84 -0.60
CA LEU A 11 1.02 -7.50 -0.50
C LEU A 11 -0.05 -6.50 -0.05
N ALA A 12 -1.25 -6.56 -0.64
CA ALA A 12 -2.37 -5.71 -0.25
C ALA A 12 -2.79 -5.92 1.22
N GLU A 13 -2.75 -7.16 1.70
CA GLU A 13 -3.03 -7.51 3.10
C GLU A 13 -1.95 -6.96 4.04
N GLY A 14 -0.66 -7.09 3.70
CA GLY A 14 0.44 -6.48 4.44
C GLY A 14 0.30 -4.96 4.55
N LEU A 15 -0.07 -4.29 3.45
CA LEU A 15 -0.33 -2.84 3.45
C LEU A 15 -1.53 -2.46 4.32
N ARG A 16 -2.60 -3.27 4.32
CA ARG A 16 -3.75 -3.08 5.23
C ARG A 16 -3.35 -3.25 6.69
N ALA A 17 -2.52 -4.24 7.02
CA ALA A 17 -2.04 -4.46 8.39
C ALA A 17 -1.18 -3.30 8.89
N VAL A 18 -0.26 -2.83 8.04
CA VAL A 18 0.55 -1.62 8.31
C VAL A 18 -0.34 -0.41 8.54
N ARG A 19 -1.29 -0.15 7.63
CA ARG A 19 -2.24 0.96 7.73
C ARG A 19 -3.11 0.86 8.98
N ALA A 20 -3.56 -0.35 9.35
CA ALA A 20 -4.34 -0.57 10.56
C ALA A 20 -3.55 -0.21 11.82
N ARG A 21 -2.24 -0.49 11.84
CA ARG A 21 -1.35 -0.13 12.95
C ARG A 21 -1.00 1.35 13.03
N THR A 22 -0.94 2.05 11.90
CA THR A 22 -0.58 3.48 11.86
C THR A 22 -1.78 4.42 11.91
N GLY A 23 -2.99 3.91 11.63
CA GLY A 23 -4.22 4.70 11.66
C GLY A 23 -4.53 5.62 10.46
N PRO A 24 -3.74 5.74 9.35
CA PRO A 24 -4.15 6.61 8.27
C PRO A 24 -5.36 6.02 7.52
N SER A 25 -6.41 6.84 7.39
CA SER A 25 -7.54 6.56 6.51
C SER A 25 -7.08 6.55 5.05
N LEU A 26 -7.82 5.87 4.16
CA LEU A 26 -7.59 5.90 2.71
C LEU A 26 -7.52 7.33 2.16
N VAL A 27 -8.31 8.22 2.73
CA VAL A 27 -8.32 9.64 2.38
C VAL A 27 -7.00 10.29 2.82
N ALA A 28 -6.56 10.08 4.05
CA ALA A 28 -5.27 10.60 4.53
C ALA A 28 -4.08 10.07 3.73
N LEU A 29 -4.16 8.82 3.26
CA LEU A 29 -3.19 8.26 2.32
C LEU A 29 -3.23 8.95 0.97
N ALA A 30 -4.41 9.22 0.45
CA ALA A 30 -4.56 9.92 -0.82
C ALA A 30 -4.08 11.38 -0.76
N GLU A 31 -4.27 12.04 0.39
CA GLU A 31 -3.80 13.41 0.62
C GLU A 31 -2.27 13.48 0.81
N ARG A 32 -1.67 12.44 1.40
CA ARG A 32 -0.22 12.40 1.71
C ARG A 32 0.62 11.72 0.62
N THR A 33 0.00 11.18 -0.43
CA THR A 33 0.68 10.48 -1.53
C THR A 33 0.19 10.99 -2.88
N ALA A 34 0.93 10.69 -3.96
CA ALA A 34 0.53 11.08 -5.32
C ALA A 34 -0.65 10.25 -5.90
N TYR A 35 -1.29 9.39 -5.11
CA TYR A 35 -2.35 8.49 -5.56
C TYR A 35 -3.69 8.85 -4.95
N SER A 36 -4.72 8.97 -5.78
CA SER A 36 -6.09 9.19 -5.30
C SER A 36 -6.64 7.99 -4.50
N LYS A 37 -7.68 8.23 -3.70
CA LYS A 37 -8.40 7.20 -2.93
C LYS A 37 -8.79 5.98 -3.78
N SER A 38 -9.32 6.21 -4.98
CA SER A 38 -9.73 5.13 -5.90
C SER A 38 -8.58 4.23 -6.33
N SER A 39 -7.38 4.79 -6.47
CA SER A 39 -6.16 4.01 -6.77
C SER A 39 -5.78 3.14 -5.58
N TRP A 40 -5.80 3.71 -4.37
CA TRP A 40 -5.58 2.96 -3.13
C TRP A 40 -6.59 1.84 -2.91
N GLU A 41 -7.87 2.06 -3.21
CA GLU A 41 -8.88 1.00 -3.15
C GLU A 41 -8.58 -0.15 -4.10
N ARG A 42 -8.11 0.12 -5.33
CA ARG A 42 -7.77 -0.95 -6.28
C ARG A 42 -6.55 -1.75 -5.83
N TYR A 43 -5.56 -1.08 -5.25
CA TYR A 43 -4.35 -1.69 -4.71
C TYR A 43 -4.66 -2.54 -3.48
N LEU A 44 -5.38 -1.99 -2.51
CA LEU A 44 -5.71 -2.71 -1.29
C LEU A 44 -6.72 -3.84 -1.55
N ASN A 45 -7.60 -3.74 -2.55
CA ASN A 45 -8.47 -4.85 -2.92
C ASN A 45 -7.79 -5.94 -3.76
N GLY A 46 -6.48 -5.83 -4.04
CA GLY A 46 -5.76 -6.80 -4.87
C GLY A 46 -6.22 -6.82 -6.33
N LYS A 47 -7.04 -5.84 -6.76
CA LYS A 47 -7.55 -5.73 -8.14
C LYS A 47 -6.47 -5.27 -9.13
N LYS A 48 -5.40 -4.66 -8.63
CA LYS A 48 -4.23 -4.26 -9.40
C LYS A 48 -2.95 -4.55 -8.61
N PRO A 49 -1.86 -4.93 -9.29
CA PRO A 49 -0.56 -5.02 -8.65
C PRO A 49 -0.19 -3.65 -8.07
N VAL A 50 0.20 -3.65 -6.79
CA VAL A 50 0.61 -2.43 -6.10
C VAL A 50 2.02 -2.10 -6.57
N PRO A 51 2.25 -0.92 -7.18
CA PRO A 51 3.58 -0.55 -7.60
C PRO A 51 4.46 -0.27 -6.37
N ARG A 52 5.76 -0.57 -6.44
CA ARG A 52 6.71 -0.36 -5.32
C ARG A 52 6.65 1.06 -4.76
N GLN A 53 6.56 2.06 -5.64
CA GLN A 53 6.33 3.47 -5.31
C GLN A 53 5.11 3.73 -4.41
N ALA A 54 4.03 2.95 -4.52
CA ALA A 54 2.90 3.06 -3.61
C ALA A 54 3.22 2.47 -2.22
N VAL A 55 3.96 1.35 -2.17
CA VAL A 55 4.45 0.76 -0.92
C VAL A 55 5.35 1.73 -0.17
N GLU A 56 6.30 2.36 -0.87
CA GLU A 56 7.22 3.36 -0.33
C GLU A 56 6.47 4.58 0.21
N ALA A 57 5.48 5.08 -0.55
CA ALA A 57 4.65 6.21 -0.12
C ALA A 57 3.81 5.88 1.13
N LEU A 58 3.28 4.65 1.25
CA LEU A 58 2.61 4.20 2.48
C LEU A 58 3.60 4.16 3.66
N CYS A 59 4.79 3.60 3.45
CA CYS A 59 5.84 3.48 4.47
C CYS A 59 6.26 4.87 5.00
N ALA A 60 6.50 5.81 4.09
CA ALA A 60 6.80 7.20 4.41
C ALA A 60 5.65 7.89 5.18
N THR A 61 4.40 7.64 4.77
CA THR A 61 3.20 8.19 5.45
C THR A 61 3.01 7.62 6.85
N ALA A 62 3.32 6.33 7.01
CA ALA A 62 3.29 5.56 8.25
C ALA A 62 4.42 5.95 9.23
N GLY A 63 5.35 6.82 8.83
CA GLY A 63 6.54 7.13 9.63
C GLY A 63 7.49 5.92 9.77
N MET A 64 7.24 4.85 9.02
CA MET A 64 8.21 3.79 8.82
C MET A 64 9.19 4.31 7.77
N VAL A 65 10.20 5.02 8.25
CA VAL A 65 11.44 5.13 7.48
C VAL A 65 11.84 3.69 7.19
N SER A 66 11.89 3.32 5.91
CA SER A 66 12.42 2.03 5.47
C SER A 66 13.84 1.90 6.02
N CYS A 67 13.97 1.39 7.24
CA CYS A 67 15.23 1.09 7.85
C CYS A 67 15.72 -0.17 7.15
N GLY A 68 16.64 0.05 6.21
CA GLY A 68 17.50 -0.91 5.52
C GLY A 68 17.10 -2.37 5.56
N VAL A 69 16.56 -2.86 4.44
CA VAL A 69 16.94 -4.21 3.99
C VAL A 69 18.08 -4.04 3.00
N VAL A 70 19.28 -3.93 3.56
CA VAL A 70 20.55 -4.29 2.90
C VAL A 70 20.94 -5.68 3.39
#